data_AF-I4GW04-F1
#
_entry.id   AF-I4GW04-F1
#
_cell.length_a   1.000
_cell.length_b   1.000
_cell.length_c   1.000
_cell.angle_alpha   90.00
_cell.angle_beta   90.00
_cell.angle_gamma   90.00
#
_symmetry.space_group_name_H-M   'P 1'
#
loop_
_entity.id
_entity.type
_entity.pdbx_description
1 polymer ?
#
loop_
_entity_poly.entity_id
_entity_poly.type
_entity_poly.pdbx_seq_one_letter_code
_entity_poly.pdbx_strand_id
1 'polypeptide(L)' 'MNPENQKKLQEYARGIAEILYQEAAPEDLASLGDIEKTIRQQTLDYVTPQLGIFLSKKQREQKRDEKEF' A
#
# COMPACT_ATOMS: atom_id res chain seq x y z
N MET A 1 -4.69 17.27 0.19
CA MET A 1 -4.70 16.50 -1.08
C MET A 1 -5.53 17.28 -2.08
N ASN A 2 -5.12 17.39 -3.35
CA ASN A 2 -6.05 17.91 -4.37
C ASN A 2 -7.09 16.82 -4.74
N PRO A 3 -8.26 17.18 -5.31
CA PRO A 3 -9.32 16.22 -5.60
C PRO A 3 -8.90 15.10 -6.58
N GLU A 4 -8.06 15.43 -7.56
CA GLU A 4 -7.58 14.46 -8.55
C GLU A 4 -6.69 13.38 -7.91
N ASN A 5 -5.76 13.78 -7.04
CA ASN A 5 -4.89 12.86 -6.31
C ASN A 5 -5.70 12.03 -5.30
N GLN A 6 -6.75 12.59 -4.70
CA GLN A 6 -7.64 11.83 -3.83
C GLN A 6 -8.38 10.74 -4.61
N LYS A 7 -8.91 11.07 -5.80
CA LYS A 7 -9.58 10.09 -6.68
C LYS A 7 -8.63 8.98 -7.10
N LYS A 8 -7.41 9.32 -7.53
CA LYS A 8 -6.38 8.33 -7.88
C LYS A 8 -6.02 7.43 -6.70
N LEU A 9 -5.86 8.01 -5.50
CA LEU A 9 -5.56 7.22 -4.31
C LEU A 9 -6.69 6.23 -3.98
N GLN A 10 -7.96 6.64 -4.12
CA GLN A 10 -9.11 5.76 -3.94
C GLN A 10 -9.15 4.62 -4.96
N GLU A 11 -8.85 4.92 -6.24
CA GLU A 11 -8.77 3.92 -7.30
C GLU A 11 -7.69 2.88 -7.02
N TYR A 12 -6.49 3.33 -6.64
CA TYR A 12 -5.41 2.42 -6.26
C TYR A 12 -5.73 1.61 -5.00
N ALA A 13 -6.31 2.24 -3.98
CA ALA A 13 -6.71 1.55 -2.76
C ALA A 13 -7.76 0.45 -3.04
N ARG A 14 -8.71 0.72 -3.94
CA ARG A 14 -9.70 -0.27 -4.36
C ARG A 14 -9.05 -1.43 -5.12
N GLY A 15 -8.17 -1.14 -6.07
CA GLY A 15 -7.46 -2.19 -6.81
C GLY A 15 -6.60 -3.07 -5.88
N ILE A 16 -5.91 -2.47 -4.92
CA ILE A 16 -5.18 -3.20 -3.88
C ILE A 16 -6.14 -4.09 -3.07
N ALA A 17 -7.25 -3.55 -2.59
CA ALA A 17 -8.22 -4.30 -1.80
C ALA A 17 -8.81 -5.50 -2.56
N GLU A 18 -9.14 -5.33 -3.85
CA GLU A 18 -9.65 -6.41 -4.69
C GLU A 18 -8.64 -7.56 -4.84
N ILE A 19 -7.35 -7.24 -5.05
CA ILE A 19 -6.28 -8.25 -5.14
C ILE A 19 -6.10 -8.97 -3.79
N LEU A 20 -5.99 -8.21 -2.70
CA LEU A 20 -5.77 -8.78 -1.37
C LEU A 20 -6.92 -9.70 -0.93
N TYR A 21 -8.16 -9.31 -1.23
CA TYR A 21 -9.34 -10.13 -0.95
C TYR A 21 -9.37 -11.42 -1.79
N GLN A 22 -8.92 -11.38 -3.05
CA GLN A 22 -8.84 -12.57 -3.91
C GLN A 22 -7.78 -13.58 -3.45
N GLU A 23 -6.67 -13.09 -2.89
CA GLU A 23 -5.57 -13.93 -2.38
C GLU A 23 -5.81 -14.46 -0.96
N ALA A 24 -6.84 -13.95 -0.26
CA ALA A 24 -7.18 -14.42 1.08
C ALA A 24 -7.86 -15.80 1.04
N ALA A 25 -7.51 -16.66 2.02
CA ALA A 25 -8.14 -17.96 2.15
C ALA A 25 -9.62 -17.79 2.57
N PRO A 26 -10.56 -18.61 2.06
CA PRO A 26 -11.98 -18.47 2.40
C PRO A 26 -12.28 -18.51 3.90
N GLU A 27 -11.53 -19.32 4.66
CA GLU A 27 -11.62 -19.43 6.11
C GLU A 27 -11.26 -18.12 6.85
N ASP A 28 -10.41 -17.29 6.26
CA ASP A 28 -9.95 -16.00 6.80
C ASP A 28 -10.91 -14.84 6.47
N LEU A 29 -12.01 -15.13 5.76
CA LEU A 29 -13.04 -14.17 5.34
C LEU A 29 -14.40 -14.42 6.03
N ALA A 30 -14.41 -15.16 7.14
CA ALA A 30 -15.63 -15.62 7.81
C ALA A 30 -16.46 -14.50 8.45
N SER A 31 -15.84 -13.39 8.84
CA SER A 31 -16.51 -12.24 9.45
C SER A 31 -15.85 -10.93 9.03
N LEU A 32 -16.52 -9.80 9.26
CA LEU A 32 -15.91 -8.48 9.02
C LEU A 32 -14.62 -8.28 9.83
N GLY A 33 -14.53 -8.85 11.03
CA GLY A 33 -13.31 -8.78 11.85
C GLY A 33 -12.17 -9.61 11.26
N ASP A 34 -12.49 -10.80 10.74
CA ASP A 34 -11.50 -11.68 10.10
C ASP A 34 -11.01 -11.06 8.79
N ILE A 35 -11.93 -10.54 7.96
CA ILE A 35 -11.59 -9.80 6.73
C ILE A 35 -10.65 -8.64 7.06
N GLU A 36 -11.00 -7.80 8.05
CA GLU A 36 -10.17 -6.64 8.42
C GLU A 36 -8.76 -7.07 8.84
N LYS A 37 -8.66 -8.08 9.72
CA LYS A 37 -7.38 -8.61 10.19
C LYS A 37 -6.54 -9.16 9.04
N THR A 38 -7.15 -9.93 8.15
CA THR A 38 -6.49 -10.56 7.00
C THR A 38 -5.98 -9.53 6.01
N ILE A 39 -6.85 -8.61 5.58
CA ILE A 39 -6.47 -7.54 4.63
C ILE A 39 -5.42 -6.61 5.25
N ARG A 40 -5.52 -6.29 6.55
CA ARG A 40 -4.50 -5.51 7.26
C ARG A 40 -3.15 -6.22 7.23
N GLN A 41 -3.11 -7.50 7.57
CA GLN A 41 -1.87 -8.28 7.60
C GLN A 41 -1.24 -8.35 6.20
N GLN A 42 -2.04 -8.68 5.18
CA GLN A 42 -1.57 -8.69 3.78
C GLN A 42 -1.09 -7.31 3.31
N THR A 43 -1.70 -6.21 3.77
CA THR A 43 -1.24 -4.84 3.48
C THR A 43 0.14 -4.57 4.09
N LEU A 44 0.39 -5.06 5.30
CA LEU A 44 1.71 -4.97 5.94
C LEU A 44 2.75 -5.80 5.18
N ASP A 45 2.38 -6.99 4.71
CA ASP A 45 3.32 -7.91 4.07
C ASP A 45 3.63 -7.55 2.61
N TYR A 46 2.64 -7.06 1.85
CA TYR A 46 2.79 -6.86 0.41
C TYR A 46 2.83 -5.40 -0.03
N VAL A 47 2.07 -4.51 0.63
CA VAL A 47 1.90 -3.11 0.17
C VAL A 47 2.91 -2.18 0.85
N THR A 48 3.05 -2.31 2.17
CA THR A 48 3.92 -1.44 2.97
C THR A 48 5.39 -1.47 2.52
N PRO A 49 5.98 -2.62 2.14
CA PRO A 49 7.34 -2.66 1.60
C PRO A 49 7.51 -1.84 0.32
N GLN A 50 6.51 -1.80 -0.56
CA GLN A 50 6.56 -1.00 -1.80
C GLN A 50 6.63 0.50 -1.48
N LEU A 51 5.87 0.95 -0.47
CA LEU A 51 5.94 2.32 0.04
C LEU A 51 7.34 2.60 0.61
N GLY A 52 7.88 1.68 1.42
CA GLY A 52 9.22 1.79 1.98
C GLY A 52 10.33 1.90 0.91
N ILE A 53 10.23 1.10 -0.15
CA ILE A 53 11.17 1.15 -1.30
C ILE A 53 11.09 2.51 -1.99
N PHE A 54 9.88 3.02 -2.24
CA PHE A 54 9.70 4.35 -2.85
C PHE A 54 10.32 5.46 -1.99
N LEU A 55 10.05 5.45 -0.68
CA LEU A 55 10.60 6.43 0.26
C LEU A 55 12.13 6.34 0.34
N SER A 56 12.69 5.13 0.34
CA SER A 56 14.15 4.93 0.33
C SER A 56 14.79 5.50 -0.93
N LYS A 57 14.17 5.35 -2.10
CA LYS A 57 14.65 5.95 -3.35
C LYS A 57 14.62 7.48 -3.27
N LYS A 58 13.53 8.07 -2.77
CA LYS A 58 13.43 9.53 -2.57
C LYS A 58 14.49 10.08 -1.62
N GLN A 59 14.79 9.38 -0.53
CA GLN A 59 15.86 9.78 0.37
C GLN A 59 17.24 9.75 -0.30
N ARG A 60 17.49 8.76 -1.17
CA ARG A 60 18.77 8.67 -1.90
C ARG A 60 18.92 9.77 -2.96
N GLU A 61 17.84 10.13 -3.64
CA GLU A 61 17.81 11.26 -4.59
C GLU A 61 18.20 12.56 -3.88
N GLN A 62 17.54 12.89 -2.76
CA GLN A 62 17.84 14.09 -1.96
C GLN A 62 19.31 14.17 -1.52
N LYS A 63 19.87 13.06 -1.03
CA LYS A 63 21.28 13.00 -0.62
C LYS A 63 22.29 13.10 -1.76
N ARG A 64 21.87 12.84 -3.01
CA ARG A 64 22.73 13.04 -4.19
C ARG A 64 22.71 14.50 -4.59
N ASP A 65 21.53 15.11 -4.65
CA ASP A 65 21.37 16.53 -4.96
C ASP A 65 22.17 17.39 -3.98
N GLU A 66 22.12 17.10 -2.67
CA GLU A 66 22.92 17.79 -1.63
C GLU A 66 24.44 17.68 -1.80
N LYS A 67 24.95 16.65 -2.48
CA LYS A 67 26.39 16.44 -2.73
C LYS A 67 26.86 17.04 -4.04
N GLU A 68 25.94 17.43 -4.91
CA GLU A 68 26.23 18.06 -6.20
C GLU A 68 26.22 19.61 -6.12
N PHE A 69 25.96 20.15 -4.93
CA PHE A 69 26.14 21.57 -4.56
C PHE A 69 27.32 21.76 -3.61
#